data_AF-A0A2V6B165-F1
#
_entry.id   AF-A0A2V6B165-F1
#
_cell.length_a   1.000
_cell.length_b   1.000
_cell.length_c   1.000
_cell.angle_alpha   90.00
_cell.angle_beta   90.00
_cell.angle_gamma   90.00
#
_symmetry.space_group_name_H-M   'P 1'
#
loop_
_entity.id
_entity.type
_entity.pdbx_description
1 polymer ?
#
loop_
_entity_poly.entity_id
_entity_poly.type
_entity_poly.pdbx_seq_one_letter_code
_entity_poly.pdbx_strand_id
1 'polypeptide(L)'
;MKFSSMLSTAGEWLRGEGPHHQVVISSRVRLARNLRDCAFPGWAKKAERTSILEQIRSHVEALPEMQDAFSEGLQDLAALDKQVLVERHLISREHAAKGAGSAVVVNRRQTLSIMINEEDHLRMQSIRSGLQLKQAFKLVDKIDTALESKLDFAFDPRLGYLTACPTNVGTGMRASAMLHLPGLVLSELINQVIQAVSKIGLAVRGLYGEGTEAMGNLFQISNQTTLGEKEEDIINRLSKVIETIIDKEHDARQTLLQRKPSTLFDQIGRAYGVLTYAHAMPSKEALNLLSVIKLGMDLGAFPEDQRLQIDELFIDTQPAHLQKSSQQKLNAEERDYLRAQIIRDRLKIFPKPDISKMVTESGNGLTNGPPSNE
;
A
#
# COMPACT_ATOMS: atom_id res chain seq x y z
N MET A 1 -2.27 -7.88 -21.70
CA MET A 1 -3.20 -8.65 -20.83
C MET A 1 -4.54 -7.92 -20.70
N LYS A 2 -5.68 -8.63 -20.56
CA LYS A 2 -7.00 -8.01 -20.31
C LYS A 2 -7.16 -7.57 -18.85
N PHE A 3 -7.98 -6.54 -18.59
CA PHE A 3 -8.26 -6.04 -17.25
C PHE A 3 -8.76 -7.14 -16.28
N SER A 4 -9.68 -8.00 -16.73
CA SER A 4 -10.21 -9.11 -15.91
C SER A 4 -9.12 -10.10 -15.47
N SER A 5 -8.13 -10.36 -16.31
CA SER A 5 -7.00 -11.22 -15.98
C SER A 5 -6.13 -10.62 -14.88
N MET A 6 -5.96 -9.29 -14.85
CA MET A 6 -5.26 -8.60 -13.77
C MET A 6 -6.00 -8.75 -12.43
N LEU A 7 -7.32 -8.65 -12.44
CA LEU A 7 -8.13 -8.73 -11.22
C LEU A 7 -8.19 -10.12 -10.58
N SER A 8 -7.70 -11.16 -11.25
CA SER A 8 -7.69 -12.54 -10.73
C SER A 8 -6.82 -12.76 -9.48
N THR A 9 -6.05 -11.75 -9.07
CA THR A 9 -5.22 -11.80 -7.85
C THR A 9 -5.51 -10.58 -6.99
N ALA A 10 -5.26 -10.66 -5.67
CA ALA A 10 -5.40 -9.52 -4.74
C ALA A 10 -4.39 -8.38 -5.00
N GLY A 11 -3.37 -8.63 -5.83
CA GLY A 11 -2.27 -7.69 -6.11
C GLY A 11 -1.09 -7.89 -5.15
N GLU A 12 0.10 -7.43 -5.56
CA GLU A 12 1.35 -7.70 -4.84
C GLU A 12 1.37 -7.15 -3.41
N TRP A 13 0.70 -6.03 -3.14
CA TRP A 13 0.79 -5.33 -1.85
C TRP A 13 0.05 -6.03 -0.70
N LEU A 14 -0.91 -6.92 -1.01
CA LEU A 14 -1.68 -7.69 -0.03
C LEU A 14 -1.36 -9.18 -0.01
N ARG A 15 -0.27 -9.62 -0.65
CA ARG A 15 0.10 -11.04 -0.63
C ARG A 15 0.36 -11.57 0.77
N GLY A 16 0.69 -10.70 1.72
CA GLY A 16 0.97 -11.09 3.09
C GLY A 16 2.25 -11.94 3.18
N GLU A 17 3.17 -11.75 2.24
CA GLU A 17 4.41 -12.52 2.11
C GLU A 17 5.59 -11.55 2.15
N GLY A 18 6.64 -11.89 2.91
CA GLY A 18 7.88 -11.11 2.96
C GLY A 18 8.28 -10.67 4.36
N PRO A 19 9.45 -10.04 4.52
CA PRO A 19 9.96 -9.65 5.83
C PRO A 19 9.00 -8.71 6.56
N HIS A 20 8.73 -9.00 7.84
CA HIS A 20 7.88 -8.19 8.71
C HIS A 20 6.43 -7.97 8.20
N HIS A 21 5.88 -8.85 7.36
CA HIS A 21 4.54 -8.70 6.75
C HIS A 21 3.38 -8.53 7.75
N GLN A 22 3.55 -8.98 9.01
CA GLN A 22 2.58 -8.78 10.10
C GLN A 22 2.38 -7.30 10.46
N VAL A 23 3.43 -6.48 10.34
CA VAL A 23 3.38 -5.03 10.61
C VAL A 23 3.50 -4.23 9.33
N VAL A 24 4.41 -4.58 8.43
CA VAL A 24 4.60 -3.87 7.15
C VAL A 24 3.80 -4.56 6.06
N ILE A 25 2.68 -3.97 5.67
CA ILE A 25 1.84 -4.50 4.59
C ILE A 25 2.59 -4.48 3.27
N SER A 26 3.19 -3.33 2.93
CA SER A 26 3.93 -3.18 1.68
C SER A 26 5.01 -2.10 1.73
N SER A 27 5.99 -2.26 0.86
CA SER A 27 7.01 -1.29 0.51
C SER A 27 6.78 -0.81 -0.92
N ARG A 28 6.87 0.50 -1.14
CA ARG A 28 6.67 1.13 -2.44
C ARG A 28 7.72 2.21 -2.68
N VAL A 29 8.36 2.17 -3.85
CA VAL A 29 9.29 3.20 -4.31
C VAL A 29 8.80 3.74 -5.64
N ARG A 30 8.77 5.07 -5.75
CA ARG A 30 8.31 5.80 -6.93
C ARG A 30 9.39 6.72 -7.45
N LEU A 31 9.52 6.82 -8.76
CA LEU A 31 10.41 7.76 -9.45
C LEU A 31 9.58 8.61 -10.42
N ALA A 32 9.75 9.93 -10.33
CA ALA A 32 9.15 10.91 -11.23
C ALA A 32 10.19 11.42 -12.23
N ARG A 33 9.85 11.37 -13.52
CA ARG A 33 10.70 11.89 -14.62
C ARG A 33 9.85 12.69 -15.60
N ASN A 34 10.46 13.72 -16.18
CA ASN A 34 9.94 14.45 -17.33
C ASN A 34 10.92 14.35 -18.48
N LEU A 35 10.43 14.61 -19.69
CA LEU A 35 11.25 14.61 -20.90
C LEU A 35 11.80 16.01 -21.12
N ARG A 36 13.04 16.10 -21.60
CA ARG A 36 13.67 17.36 -22.01
C ARG A 36 12.91 17.93 -23.22
N ASP A 37 12.91 19.27 -23.34
CA ASP A 37 12.32 20.02 -24.45
C ASP A 37 10.82 19.77 -24.70
N CYS A 38 10.11 19.22 -23.71
CA CYS A 38 8.68 18.96 -23.73
C CYS A 38 7.99 19.75 -22.62
N ALA A 39 6.79 20.31 -22.87
CA ALA A 39 6.01 20.94 -21.81
C ALA A 39 5.52 19.89 -20.81
N PHE A 40 5.58 20.17 -19.50
CA PHE A 40 5.05 19.26 -18.48
C PHE A 40 3.55 18.95 -18.68
N PRO A 41 3.03 17.79 -18.23
CA PRO A 41 1.67 17.36 -18.54
C PRO A 41 0.56 18.37 -18.26
N GLY A 42 0.70 19.15 -17.19
CA GLY A 42 -0.25 20.19 -16.80
C GLY A 42 -0.31 21.39 -17.75
N TRP A 43 0.76 21.64 -18.50
CA TRP A 43 0.92 22.76 -19.43
C TRP A 43 0.87 22.32 -20.91
N ALA A 44 1.16 21.05 -21.18
CA ALA A 44 1.15 20.48 -22.52
C ALA A 44 -0.25 20.49 -23.15
N LYS A 45 -0.31 20.90 -24.43
CA LYS A 45 -1.54 20.81 -25.23
C LYS A 45 -1.90 19.35 -25.50
N LYS A 46 -3.18 19.08 -25.81
CA LYS A 46 -3.67 17.71 -26.06
C LYS A 46 -2.83 16.94 -27.10
N ALA A 47 -2.51 17.57 -28.23
CA ALA A 47 -1.73 16.92 -29.29
C ALA A 47 -0.31 16.54 -28.85
N GLU A 48 0.38 17.46 -28.17
CA GLU A 48 1.71 17.23 -27.59
C GLU A 48 1.67 16.10 -26.56
N ARG A 49 0.67 16.10 -25.67
CA ARG A 49 0.48 15.06 -24.66
C ARG A 49 0.25 13.68 -25.27
N THR A 50 -0.54 13.58 -26.33
CA THR A 50 -0.74 12.32 -27.07
C THR A 50 0.56 11.85 -27.73
N SER A 51 1.31 12.75 -28.35
CA SER A 51 2.62 12.43 -28.96
C SER A 51 3.62 11.90 -27.92
N ILE A 52 3.74 12.60 -26.77
CA ILE A 52 4.59 12.19 -25.64
C ILE A 52 4.14 10.83 -25.10
N LEU A 53 2.83 10.60 -24.97
CA LEU A 53 2.29 9.31 -24.53
C LEU A 53 2.73 8.18 -25.48
N GLU A 54 2.55 8.35 -26.79
CA GLU A 54 2.90 7.32 -27.79
C GLU A 54 4.39 7.00 -27.75
N GLN A 55 5.24 8.02 -27.67
CA GLN A 55 6.68 7.87 -27.53
C GLN A 55 7.04 7.08 -26.26
N ILE A 56 6.55 7.49 -25.08
CA ILE A 56 6.90 6.84 -23.82
C ILE A 56 6.36 5.41 -23.76
N ARG A 57 5.09 5.23 -24.14
CA ARG A 57 4.39 3.94 -24.03
C ARG A 57 5.08 2.86 -24.85
N SER A 58 5.52 3.17 -26.08
CA SER A 58 6.24 2.21 -26.93
C SER A 58 7.53 1.68 -26.29
N HIS A 59 8.30 2.56 -25.63
CA HIS A 59 9.53 2.18 -24.92
C HIS A 59 9.23 1.38 -23.65
N VAL A 60 8.18 1.74 -22.93
CA VAL A 60 7.73 1.01 -21.73
C VAL A 60 7.26 -0.40 -22.06
N GLU A 61 6.43 -0.56 -23.11
CA GLU A 61 5.90 -1.87 -23.53
C GLU A 61 7.00 -2.81 -24.06
N ALA A 62 8.10 -2.25 -24.58
CA ALA A 62 9.25 -3.02 -25.05
C ALA A 62 10.14 -3.58 -23.92
N LEU A 63 9.94 -3.16 -22.66
CA LEU A 63 10.76 -3.63 -21.54
C LEU A 63 10.47 -5.11 -21.23
N PRO A 64 11.50 -5.94 -20.96
CA PRO A 64 11.31 -7.34 -20.60
C PRO A 64 10.38 -7.55 -19.39
N GLU A 65 10.44 -6.66 -18.39
CA GLU A 65 9.60 -6.69 -17.20
C GLU A 65 8.12 -6.37 -17.47
N MET A 66 7.82 -5.80 -18.63
CA MET A 66 6.48 -5.46 -19.10
C MET A 66 5.93 -6.45 -20.13
N GLN A 67 6.59 -7.60 -20.29
CA GLN A 67 6.01 -8.69 -21.09
C GLN A 67 4.64 -9.10 -20.53
N ASP A 68 3.66 -9.23 -21.42
CA ASP A 68 2.24 -9.46 -21.10
C ASP A 68 1.63 -8.41 -20.16
N ALA A 69 2.17 -7.19 -20.10
CA ALA A 69 1.60 -6.12 -19.29
C ALA A 69 0.14 -5.82 -19.69
N PHE A 70 -0.59 -5.28 -18.73
CA PHE A 70 -1.79 -4.52 -19.00
C PHE A 70 -1.37 -3.10 -19.37
N SER A 71 -1.79 -2.63 -20.54
CA SER A 71 -1.42 -1.33 -21.05
C SER A 71 -2.62 -0.68 -21.70
N GLU A 72 -3.13 0.39 -21.11
CA GLU A 72 -4.37 1.03 -21.56
C GLU A 72 -4.31 2.55 -21.44
N GLY A 73 -4.91 3.23 -22.42
CA GLY A 73 -5.17 4.65 -22.35
C GLY A 73 -6.25 4.93 -21.31
N LEU A 74 -6.06 5.95 -20.48
CA LEU A 74 -7.07 6.30 -19.48
C LEU A 74 -8.38 6.79 -20.10
N GLN A 75 -8.36 7.32 -21.33
CA GLN A 75 -9.58 7.64 -22.06
C GLN A 75 -10.45 6.41 -22.38
N ASP A 76 -9.83 5.23 -22.47
CA ASP A 76 -10.46 3.98 -22.92
C ASP A 76 -10.96 3.14 -21.73
N LEU A 77 -10.56 3.50 -20.51
CA LEU A 77 -11.00 2.85 -19.27
C LEU A 77 -12.30 3.46 -18.74
N ALA A 78 -13.23 2.58 -18.37
CA ALA A 78 -14.42 2.98 -17.62
C ALA A 78 -14.02 3.62 -16.27
N ALA A 79 -14.81 4.59 -15.81
CA ALA A 79 -14.56 5.27 -14.54
C ALA A 79 -14.40 4.30 -13.36
N LEU A 80 -15.20 3.22 -13.33
CA LEU A 80 -15.11 2.18 -12.31
C LEU A 80 -13.77 1.43 -12.36
N ASP A 81 -13.26 1.12 -13.54
CA ASP A 81 -11.99 0.40 -13.71
C ASP A 81 -10.80 1.24 -13.24
N LYS A 82 -10.86 2.57 -13.46
CA LYS A 82 -9.87 3.49 -12.89
C LYS A 82 -9.90 3.49 -11.36
N GLN A 83 -11.09 3.48 -10.75
CA GLN A 83 -11.20 3.42 -9.29
C GLN A 83 -10.68 2.10 -8.72
N VAL A 84 -10.90 0.98 -9.41
CA VAL A 84 -10.30 -0.32 -9.05
C VAL A 84 -8.77 -0.26 -9.07
N LEU A 85 -8.17 0.40 -10.07
CA LEU A 85 -6.72 0.62 -10.13
C LEU A 85 -6.21 1.51 -8.98
N VAL A 86 -6.99 2.52 -8.56
CA VAL A 86 -6.68 3.37 -7.40
C VAL A 86 -6.71 2.57 -6.10
N GLU A 87 -7.75 1.77 -5.88
CA GLU A 87 -7.92 0.91 -4.69
C GLU A 87 -6.82 -0.17 -4.60
N ARG A 88 -6.28 -0.60 -5.75
CA ARG A 88 -5.10 -1.49 -5.83
C ARG A 88 -3.76 -0.77 -5.74
N HIS A 89 -3.78 0.55 -5.54
CA HIS A 89 -2.59 1.40 -5.48
C HIS A 89 -1.73 1.37 -6.75
N LEU A 90 -2.30 0.99 -7.90
CA LEU A 90 -1.61 0.91 -9.19
C LEU A 90 -1.55 2.27 -9.91
N ILE A 91 -2.52 3.14 -9.67
CA ILE A 91 -2.53 4.53 -10.13
C ILE A 91 -2.91 5.49 -8.99
N SER A 92 -2.62 6.78 -9.14
CA SER A 92 -3.06 7.82 -8.21
C SER A 92 -4.51 8.24 -8.48
N ARG A 93 -5.15 8.92 -7.50
CA ARG A 93 -6.50 9.50 -7.69
C ARG A 93 -6.46 10.59 -8.77
N GLU A 94 -5.39 11.35 -8.78
CA GLU A 94 -5.10 12.42 -9.73
C GLU A 94 -4.94 11.86 -11.14
N HIS A 95 -4.30 10.70 -11.30
CA HIS A 95 -4.20 10.00 -12.58
C HIS A 95 -5.55 9.49 -13.04
N ALA A 96 -6.35 8.89 -12.16
CA ALA A 96 -7.69 8.41 -12.49
C ALA A 96 -8.62 9.51 -13.03
N ALA A 97 -8.39 10.77 -12.63
CA ALA A 97 -9.10 11.94 -13.14
C ALA A 97 -8.62 12.41 -14.53
N LYS A 98 -7.52 11.86 -15.06
CA LYS A 98 -7.03 12.17 -16.42
C LYS A 98 -7.79 11.36 -17.49
N GLY A 99 -7.66 11.83 -18.72
CA GLY A 99 -8.31 11.26 -19.90
C GLY A 99 -7.35 11.22 -21.09
N ALA A 100 -7.70 11.95 -22.15
CA ALA A 100 -6.95 11.94 -23.40
C ALA A 100 -5.45 12.24 -23.22
N GLY A 101 -4.60 11.36 -23.74
CA GLY A 101 -3.14 11.52 -23.69
C GLY A 101 -2.50 11.03 -22.39
N SER A 102 -3.21 10.29 -21.54
CA SER A 102 -2.64 9.63 -20.36
C SER A 102 -2.88 8.12 -20.44
N ALA A 103 -1.96 7.32 -19.89
CA ALA A 103 -2.08 5.86 -19.89
C ALA A 103 -1.42 5.26 -18.66
N VAL A 104 -1.70 3.98 -18.43
CA VAL A 104 -1.04 3.17 -17.42
C VAL A 104 -0.53 1.87 -18.03
N VAL A 105 0.68 1.47 -17.64
CA VAL A 105 1.25 0.16 -17.96
C VAL A 105 1.59 -0.57 -16.66
N VAL A 106 0.98 -1.74 -16.45
CA VAL A 106 1.13 -2.55 -15.23
C VAL A 106 1.59 -3.94 -15.62
N ASN A 107 2.68 -4.40 -15.00
CA ASN A 107 3.16 -5.75 -15.26
C ASN A 107 2.20 -6.82 -14.71
N ARG A 108 2.29 -8.04 -15.25
CA ARG A 108 1.41 -9.16 -14.89
C ARG A 108 1.30 -9.43 -13.38
N ARG A 109 2.41 -9.26 -12.65
CA ARG A 109 2.46 -9.51 -11.20
C ARG A 109 2.00 -8.32 -10.35
N GLN A 110 1.63 -7.19 -10.95
CA GLN A 110 1.27 -5.95 -10.25
C GLN A 110 2.39 -5.43 -9.31
N THR A 111 3.64 -5.77 -9.62
CA THR A 111 4.82 -5.34 -8.85
C THR A 111 5.46 -4.08 -9.40
N LEU A 112 5.09 -3.70 -10.63
CA LEU A 112 5.55 -2.55 -11.36
C LEU A 112 4.36 -1.91 -12.07
N SER A 113 4.16 -0.60 -11.86
CA SER A 113 3.18 0.20 -12.57
C SER A 113 3.83 1.50 -13.03
N ILE A 114 3.57 1.90 -14.28
CA ILE A 114 4.08 3.13 -14.87
C ILE A 114 2.88 3.95 -15.32
N MET A 115 2.70 5.09 -14.65
CA MET A 115 1.71 6.09 -15.02
C MET A 115 2.34 7.09 -15.99
N ILE A 116 1.71 7.26 -17.15
CA ILE A 116 2.16 8.18 -18.19
C ILE A 116 1.24 9.42 -18.19
N ASN A 117 1.85 10.60 -18.22
CA ASN A 117 1.19 11.91 -18.21
C ASN A 117 0.21 12.07 -17.02
N GLU A 118 0.75 11.91 -15.81
CA GLU A 118 0.05 12.16 -14.56
C GLU A 118 0.22 13.63 -14.15
N GLU A 119 1.03 13.93 -13.12
CA GLU A 119 1.60 15.24 -12.86
C GLU A 119 2.91 15.43 -13.61
N ASP A 120 3.69 14.35 -13.74
CA ASP A 120 4.94 14.24 -14.50
C ASP A 120 4.71 13.30 -15.72
N HIS A 121 5.57 13.37 -16.76
CA HIS A 121 5.44 12.50 -17.94
C HIS A 121 5.53 11.02 -17.57
N LEU A 122 6.43 10.68 -16.64
CA LEU A 122 6.61 9.34 -16.11
C LEU A 122 6.51 9.37 -14.58
N ARG A 123 5.57 8.60 -14.04
CA ARG A 123 5.62 8.14 -12.65
C ARG A 123 5.70 6.63 -12.62
N MET A 124 6.91 6.14 -12.39
CA MET A 124 7.20 4.73 -12.26
C MET A 124 7.10 4.33 -10.80
N GLN A 125 6.50 3.18 -10.53
CA GLN A 125 6.40 2.68 -9.17
C GLN A 125 6.62 1.18 -9.09
N SER A 126 7.41 0.74 -8.13
CA SER A 126 7.51 -0.66 -7.72
C SER A 126 6.86 -0.86 -6.35
N ILE A 127 6.12 -1.97 -6.21
CA ILE A 127 5.46 -2.37 -4.98
C ILE A 127 5.88 -3.80 -4.62
N ARG A 128 6.11 -4.05 -3.33
CA ARG A 128 6.44 -5.35 -2.73
C ARG A 128 5.68 -5.52 -1.42
N SER A 129 5.23 -6.73 -1.09
CA SER A 129 4.69 -7.02 0.25
C SER A 129 5.82 -7.09 1.29
N GLY A 130 5.54 -6.71 2.54
CA GLY A 130 6.56 -6.63 3.59
C GLY A 130 7.54 -5.46 3.46
N LEU A 131 8.55 -5.44 4.33
CA LEU A 131 9.65 -4.47 4.33
C LEU A 131 10.72 -4.85 3.31
N GLN A 132 10.63 -4.29 2.11
CA GLN A 132 11.48 -4.60 0.96
C GLN A 132 11.81 -3.36 0.12
N LEU A 133 12.05 -2.21 0.78
CA LEU A 133 12.32 -0.93 0.11
C LEU A 133 13.52 -1.00 -0.85
N LYS A 134 14.59 -1.71 -0.48
CA LYS A 134 15.79 -1.88 -1.33
C LYS A 134 15.47 -2.66 -2.61
N GLN A 135 14.68 -3.74 -2.50
CA GLN A 135 14.28 -4.56 -3.64
C GLN A 135 13.27 -3.84 -4.54
N ALA A 136 12.35 -3.07 -3.94
CA ALA A 136 11.44 -2.20 -4.68
C ALA A 136 12.22 -1.12 -5.45
N PHE A 137 13.19 -0.47 -4.81
CA PHE A 137 14.06 0.50 -5.48
C PHE A 137 14.86 -0.12 -6.61
N LYS A 138 15.57 -1.23 -6.36
CA LYS A 138 16.35 -1.93 -7.39
C LYS A 138 15.53 -2.29 -8.63
N LEU A 139 14.25 -2.67 -8.45
CA LEU A 139 13.38 -2.93 -9.58
C LEU A 139 13.07 -1.64 -10.36
N VAL A 140 12.62 -0.57 -9.69
CA VAL A 140 12.22 0.65 -10.40
C VAL A 140 13.42 1.41 -10.99
N ASP A 141 14.58 1.36 -10.34
CA ASP A 141 15.84 1.94 -10.81
C ASP A 141 16.37 1.25 -12.07
N LYS A 142 16.24 -0.08 -12.14
CA LYS A 142 16.53 -0.84 -13.38
C LYS A 142 15.67 -0.35 -14.55
N ILE A 143 14.40 -0.07 -14.30
CA ILE A 143 13.44 0.40 -15.29
C ILE A 143 13.75 1.85 -15.69
N ASP A 144 14.04 2.71 -14.71
CA ASP A 144 14.46 4.10 -14.90
C ASP A 144 15.70 4.17 -15.81
N THR A 145 16.75 3.43 -15.48
CA THR A 145 18.00 3.37 -16.26
C THR A 145 17.76 2.87 -17.69
N ALA A 146 16.92 1.84 -17.86
CA ALA A 146 16.62 1.31 -19.18
C ALA A 146 15.87 2.34 -20.06
N LEU A 147 14.93 3.08 -19.48
CA LEU A 147 14.17 4.12 -20.16
C LEU A 147 15.02 5.36 -20.45
N GLU A 148 15.87 5.79 -19.51
CA GLU A 148 16.79 6.93 -19.68
C GLU A 148 17.73 6.73 -20.87
N SER A 149 18.14 5.48 -21.16
CA SER A 149 18.95 5.17 -22.34
C SER A 149 18.25 5.40 -23.69
N LYS A 150 16.94 5.65 -23.67
CA LYS A 150 16.07 5.83 -24.86
C LYS A 150 15.29 7.14 -24.85
N LEU A 151 15.14 7.75 -23.68
CA LEU A 151 14.34 8.94 -23.46
C LEU A 151 15.20 9.99 -22.76
N ASP A 152 15.31 11.17 -23.36
CA ASP A 152 16.08 12.27 -22.78
C ASP A 152 15.33 12.87 -21.59
N PHE A 153 15.74 12.51 -20.37
CA PHE A 153 15.14 13.07 -19.16
C PHE A 153 15.56 14.52 -18.92
N ALA A 154 14.59 15.31 -18.43
CA ALA A 154 14.79 16.69 -17.99
C ALA A 154 15.57 16.70 -16.68
N PHE A 155 16.89 16.80 -16.80
CA PHE A 155 17.84 16.82 -15.68
C PHE A 155 18.67 18.10 -15.70
N ASP A 156 18.84 18.70 -14.52
CA ASP A 156 19.71 19.83 -14.25
C ASP A 156 20.85 19.42 -13.30
N PRO A 157 22.12 19.78 -13.56
CA PRO A 157 23.25 19.38 -12.71
C PRO A 157 23.18 19.82 -11.25
N ARG A 158 22.41 20.86 -10.93
CA ARG A 158 22.26 21.39 -9.56
C ARG A 158 20.96 20.94 -8.91
N LEU A 159 19.88 20.87 -9.67
CA LEU A 159 18.54 20.57 -9.18
C LEU A 159 18.14 19.10 -9.34
N GLY A 160 18.89 18.30 -10.09
CA GLY A 160 18.56 16.92 -10.40
C GLY A 160 17.44 16.80 -11.43
N TYR A 161 16.63 15.76 -11.32
CA TYR A 161 15.45 15.54 -12.17
C TYR A 161 14.40 16.63 -11.93
N LEU A 162 13.98 17.29 -13.00
CA LEU A 162 12.99 18.35 -12.96
C LEU A 162 11.58 17.75 -12.95
N THR A 163 10.79 18.14 -11.96
CA THR A 163 9.44 17.64 -11.72
C THR A 163 8.43 18.78 -11.64
N ALA A 164 7.18 18.52 -11.99
CA ALA A 164 6.11 19.51 -11.89
C ALA A 164 5.81 19.88 -10.42
N CYS A 165 5.99 18.93 -9.50
CA CYS A 165 5.84 19.15 -8.07
C CYS A 165 7.19 19.50 -7.42
N PRO A 166 7.34 20.65 -6.72
CA PRO A 166 8.58 21.02 -6.05
C PRO A 166 9.06 19.99 -5.03
N THR A 167 8.15 19.22 -4.42
CA THR A 167 8.49 18.20 -3.41
C THR A 167 9.14 16.95 -3.97
N ASN A 168 9.25 16.82 -5.31
CA ASN A 168 9.94 15.70 -5.96
C ASN A 168 11.27 16.12 -6.61
N VAL A 169 11.62 17.41 -6.65
CA VAL A 169 12.86 17.89 -7.32
C VAL A 169 14.09 17.24 -6.67
N GLY A 170 15.13 16.96 -7.47
CA GLY A 170 16.31 16.23 -7.04
C GLY A 170 16.31 14.81 -7.59
N THR A 171 16.21 13.83 -6.71
CA THR A 171 16.13 12.40 -7.07
C THR A 171 14.85 12.03 -7.81
N GLY A 172 13.77 12.83 -7.70
CA GLY A 172 12.44 12.41 -8.16
C GLY A 172 11.85 11.26 -7.35
N MET A 173 12.51 10.83 -6.26
CA MET A 173 12.18 9.60 -5.56
C MET A 173 11.25 9.82 -4.37
N ARG A 174 10.21 8.98 -4.31
CA ARG A 174 9.40 8.81 -3.12
C ARG A 174 9.34 7.35 -2.68
N ALA A 175 10.07 7.04 -1.62
CA ALA A 175 10.04 5.76 -0.93
C ALA A 175 9.00 5.81 0.20
N SER A 176 8.24 4.73 0.37
CA SER A 176 7.21 4.62 1.39
C SER A 176 6.98 3.19 1.83
N ALA A 177 6.61 2.98 3.09
CA ALA A 177 6.05 1.72 3.56
C ALA A 177 4.67 1.96 4.18
N MET A 178 3.77 1.01 3.98
CA MET A 178 2.45 0.98 4.61
C MET A 178 2.48 -0.01 5.77
N LEU A 179 2.20 0.48 6.97
CA LEU A 179 2.28 -0.24 8.22
C LEU A 179 0.90 -0.37 8.85
N HIS A 180 0.63 -1.53 9.47
CA HIS A 180 -0.51 -1.80 10.32
C HIS A 180 -0.09 -1.66 11.78
N LEU A 181 -0.56 -0.61 12.44
CA LEU A 181 -0.10 -0.19 13.79
C LEU A 181 -1.22 -0.21 14.85
N PRO A 182 -2.01 -1.29 14.97
CA PRO A 182 -3.13 -1.33 15.90
C PRO A 182 -2.69 -1.31 17.38
N GLY A 183 -1.54 -1.89 17.73
CA GLY A 183 -1.02 -1.90 19.10
C GLY A 183 -0.68 -0.49 19.58
N LEU A 184 0.01 0.29 18.76
CA LEU A 184 0.31 1.71 19.03
C LEU A 184 -0.95 2.58 19.11
N VAL A 185 -1.97 2.30 18.28
CA VAL A 185 -3.25 3.03 18.33
C VAL A 185 -4.02 2.70 19.61
N LEU A 186 -4.19 1.41 19.94
CA LEU A 186 -4.91 0.94 21.13
C LEU A 186 -4.20 1.32 22.44
N SER A 187 -2.88 1.53 22.38
CA SER A 187 -2.08 2.04 23.49
C SER A 187 -2.01 3.56 23.56
N GLU A 188 -2.67 4.29 22.65
CA GLU A 188 -2.66 5.75 22.54
C GLU A 188 -1.27 6.36 22.31
N LEU A 189 -0.33 5.58 21.75
CA LEU A 189 1.06 5.98 21.49
C LEU A 189 1.30 6.51 20.08
N ILE A 190 0.36 6.30 19.15
CA ILE A 190 0.55 6.61 17.73
C ILE A 190 0.90 8.08 17.47
N ASN A 191 0.30 9.03 18.20
CA ASN A 191 0.57 10.46 18.03
C ASN A 191 2.02 10.82 18.41
N GLN A 192 2.60 10.15 19.40
CA GLN A 192 3.99 10.34 19.80
C GLN A 192 4.93 9.83 18.70
N VAL A 193 4.60 8.69 18.08
CA VAL A 193 5.35 8.14 16.94
C VAL A 193 5.27 9.08 15.74
N ILE A 194 4.09 9.59 15.39
CA ILE A 194 3.92 10.55 14.29
C ILE A 194 4.79 11.80 14.51
N GLN A 195 4.78 12.35 15.73
CA GLN A 195 5.59 13.54 16.06
C GLN A 195 7.09 13.25 15.98
N ALA A 196 7.55 12.10 16.49
CA ALA A 196 8.95 11.70 16.43
C ALA A 196 9.44 11.52 14.98
N VAL A 197 8.64 10.83 14.16
CA VAL A 197 8.93 10.60 12.73
C VAL A 197 8.94 11.92 11.94
N SER A 198 8.02 12.83 12.24
CA SER A 198 7.96 14.14 11.59
C SER A 198 9.18 15.01 11.91
N LYS A 199 9.67 14.97 13.16
CA LYS A 199 10.86 15.72 13.59
C LYS A 199 12.14 15.33 12.86
N ILE A 200 12.21 14.12 12.31
CA ILE A 200 13.37 13.62 11.56
C ILE A 200 13.17 13.71 10.02
N GLY A 201 12.23 14.52 9.56
CA GLY A 201 12.03 14.84 8.14
C GLY A 201 11.36 13.71 7.34
N LEU A 202 10.52 12.92 7.98
CA LEU A 202 9.68 11.91 7.34
C LEU A 202 8.19 12.29 7.47
N ALA A 203 7.38 11.89 6.50
CA ALA A 203 5.94 12.12 6.52
C ALA A 203 5.20 10.86 6.95
N VAL A 204 4.18 11.02 7.81
CA VAL A 204 3.21 9.97 8.15
C VAL A 204 1.82 10.41 7.68
N ARG A 205 1.06 9.50 7.06
CA ARG A 205 -0.33 9.72 6.64
C ARG A 205 -1.17 8.48 6.89
N GLY A 206 -2.42 8.64 7.32
CA GLY A 206 -3.35 7.52 7.41
C GLY A 206 -3.85 7.07 6.04
N LEU A 207 -4.22 5.80 5.91
CA LEU A 207 -4.90 5.29 4.72
C LEU A 207 -6.36 5.78 4.70
N TYR A 208 -6.77 6.36 3.57
CA TYR A 208 -8.13 6.84 3.26
C TYR A 208 -8.75 7.88 4.21
N GLY A 209 -8.06 8.35 5.25
CA GLY A 209 -8.51 9.42 6.12
C GLY A 209 -7.97 10.81 5.74
N GLU A 210 -8.53 11.84 6.38
CA GLU A 210 -8.01 13.21 6.29
C GLU A 210 -6.97 13.44 7.41
N GLY A 211 -5.83 14.05 7.06
CA GLY A 211 -4.75 14.30 8.02
C GLY A 211 -4.14 13.02 8.60
N THR A 212 -4.28 12.84 9.92
CA THR A 212 -3.72 11.71 10.69
C THR A 212 -4.72 10.60 10.95
N GLU A 213 -5.99 10.75 10.56
CA GLU A 213 -6.98 9.69 10.68
C GLU A 213 -6.61 8.52 9.75
N ALA A 214 -6.57 7.30 10.29
CA ALA A 214 -6.13 6.10 9.59
C ALA A 214 -7.21 5.02 9.66
N MET A 215 -7.86 4.73 8.52
CA MET A 215 -8.80 3.61 8.45
C MET A 215 -8.04 2.29 8.57
N GLY A 216 -8.55 1.38 9.40
CA GLY A 216 -7.93 0.08 9.65
C GLY A 216 -6.57 0.14 10.33
N ASN A 217 -6.26 1.22 11.06
CA ASN A 217 -4.94 1.43 11.69
C ASN A 217 -3.77 1.32 10.70
N LEU A 218 -4.00 1.68 9.43
CA LEU A 218 -3.01 1.64 8.37
C LEU A 218 -2.37 3.02 8.16
N PHE A 219 -1.05 3.09 8.29
CA PHE A 219 -0.26 4.30 8.18
C PHE A 219 0.80 4.16 7.10
N GLN A 220 0.90 5.15 6.23
CA GLN A 220 1.98 5.26 5.27
C GLN A 220 3.08 6.19 5.79
N ILE A 221 4.30 5.69 5.86
CA ILE A 221 5.50 6.45 6.24
C ILE A 221 6.35 6.64 4.99
N SER A 222 6.80 7.87 4.72
CA SER A 222 7.56 8.20 3.50
C SER A 222 8.61 9.28 3.71
N ASN A 223 9.60 9.36 2.84
CA ASN A 223 10.54 10.48 2.82
C ASN A 223 9.86 11.80 2.42
N GLN A 224 10.37 12.92 2.93
CA GLN A 224 10.04 14.28 2.46
C GLN A 224 11.19 14.90 1.68
N THR A 225 12.44 14.64 2.09
CA THR A 225 13.62 15.13 1.37
C THR A 225 13.84 14.32 0.10
N THR A 226 14.02 15.02 -1.02
CA THR A 226 14.31 14.45 -2.34
C THR A 226 15.53 15.08 -3.02
N LEU A 227 16.00 16.25 -2.55
CA LEU A 227 17.15 16.99 -3.09
C LEU A 227 18.29 17.00 -2.08
N GLY A 228 19.52 16.78 -2.55
CA GLY A 228 20.74 16.85 -1.74
C GLY A 228 21.10 15.58 -0.95
N GLU A 229 20.30 14.52 -1.09
CA GLU A 229 20.58 13.18 -0.54
C GLU A 229 20.54 12.15 -1.69
N LYS A 230 21.35 11.09 -1.59
CA LYS A 230 21.29 9.96 -2.53
C LYS A 230 20.06 9.09 -2.24
N GLU A 231 19.52 8.45 -3.26
CA GLU A 231 18.38 7.55 -3.17
C GLU A 231 18.62 6.41 -2.17
N GLU A 232 19.81 5.81 -2.22
CA GLU A 232 20.19 4.73 -1.30
C GLU A 232 20.20 5.18 0.17
N ASP A 233 20.66 6.41 0.44
CA ASP A 233 20.71 6.97 1.79
C ASP A 233 19.29 7.24 2.32
N ILE A 234 18.41 7.77 1.47
CA ILE A 234 16.99 7.96 1.78
C ILE A 234 16.34 6.61 2.13
N ILE A 235 16.60 5.57 1.33
CA ILE A 235 16.05 4.23 1.56
C ILE A 235 16.59 3.63 2.86
N ASN A 236 17.90 3.71 3.09
CA ASN A 236 18.53 3.18 4.29
C ASN A 236 18.01 3.89 5.56
N ARG A 237 17.85 5.22 5.52
CA ARG A 237 17.29 6.01 6.62
C ARG A 237 15.83 5.61 6.88
N LEU A 238 15.01 5.52 5.84
CA LEU A 238 13.60 5.15 5.97
C LEU A 238 13.45 3.72 6.51
N SER A 239 14.22 2.75 6.02
CA SER A 239 14.22 1.37 6.51
C SER A 239 14.51 1.28 8.00
N LYS A 240 15.56 1.97 8.50
CA LYS A 240 15.91 1.97 9.93
C LYS A 240 14.80 2.54 10.81
N VAL A 241 14.14 3.60 10.36
CA VAL A 241 13.01 4.19 11.09
C VAL A 241 11.83 3.23 11.11
N ILE A 242 11.53 2.56 9.99
CA ILE A 242 10.46 1.56 9.94
C ILE A 242 10.77 0.38 10.87
N GLU A 243 11.99 -0.13 10.89
CA GLU A 243 12.43 -1.19 11.83
C GLU A 243 12.18 -0.77 13.29
N THR A 244 12.54 0.46 13.65
CA THR A 244 12.27 0.99 15.00
C THR A 244 10.77 1.03 15.31
N ILE A 245 9.92 1.36 14.34
CA ILE A 245 8.46 1.42 14.52
C ILE A 245 7.86 0.02 14.63
N ILE A 246 8.41 -0.96 13.90
CA ILE A 246 8.04 -2.37 14.01
C ILE A 246 8.28 -2.85 15.45
N ASP A 247 9.46 -2.58 16.01
CA ASP A 247 9.78 -2.95 17.39
C ASP A 247 8.79 -2.31 18.39
N LYS A 248 8.47 -1.02 18.20
CA LYS A 248 7.50 -0.31 19.06
C LYS A 248 6.08 -0.86 18.93
N GLU A 249 5.68 -1.30 17.75
CA GLU A 249 4.39 -1.96 17.54
C GLU A 249 4.34 -3.32 18.23
N HIS A 250 5.40 -4.13 18.12
CA HIS A 250 5.49 -5.40 18.83
C HIS A 250 5.46 -5.20 20.36
N ASP A 251 6.23 -4.25 20.90
CA ASP A 251 6.22 -3.89 22.32
C ASP A 251 4.82 -3.49 22.79
N ALA A 252 4.11 -2.67 22.00
CA ALA A 252 2.76 -2.22 22.32
C ALA A 252 1.76 -3.37 22.32
N ARG A 253 1.83 -4.28 21.32
CA ARG A 253 1.00 -5.49 21.26
C ARG A 253 1.21 -6.40 22.48
N GLN A 254 2.46 -6.65 22.86
CA GLN A 254 2.79 -7.46 24.03
C GLN A 254 2.33 -6.79 25.34
N THR A 255 2.51 -5.48 25.45
CA THR A 255 2.04 -4.72 26.61
C THR A 255 0.52 -4.78 26.75
N LEU A 256 -0.24 -4.70 25.66
CA LEU A 256 -1.70 -4.85 25.66
C LEU A 256 -2.11 -6.24 26.13
N LEU A 257 -1.43 -7.29 25.65
CA LEU A 257 -1.70 -8.67 26.04
C LEU A 257 -1.44 -8.90 27.54
N GLN A 258 -0.36 -8.33 28.08
CA GLN A 258 0.01 -8.49 29.49
C GLN A 258 -0.82 -7.64 30.45
N ARG A 259 -1.06 -6.37 30.09
CA ARG A 259 -1.66 -5.37 31.01
C ARG A 259 -3.15 -5.13 30.80
N LYS A 260 -3.66 -5.37 29.60
CA LYS A 260 -5.08 -5.16 29.24
C LYS A 260 -5.68 -6.34 28.45
N PRO A 261 -5.45 -7.62 28.84
CA PRO A 261 -5.91 -8.78 28.08
C PRO A 261 -7.42 -8.78 27.87
N SER A 262 -8.21 -8.48 28.91
CA SER A 262 -9.67 -8.48 28.82
C SER A 262 -10.21 -7.48 27.79
N THR A 263 -9.60 -6.29 27.70
CA THR A 263 -9.97 -5.28 26.69
C THR A 263 -9.66 -5.77 25.28
N LEU A 264 -8.48 -6.37 25.10
CA LEU A 264 -8.05 -6.89 23.81
C LEU A 264 -8.95 -8.05 23.34
N PHE A 265 -9.25 -8.99 24.24
CA PHE A 265 -10.11 -10.14 23.95
C PHE A 265 -11.55 -9.72 23.64
N ASP A 266 -12.10 -8.76 24.39
CA ASP A 266 -13.43 -8.20 24.11
C ASP A 266 -13.45 -7.50 22.75
N GLN A 267 -12.42 -6.72 22.39
CA GLN A 267 -12.33 -6.08 21.08
C GLN A 267 -12.27 -7.10 19.93
N ILE A 268 -11.45 -8.15 20.05
CA ILE A 268 -11.35 -9.21 19.05
C ILE A 268 -12.69 -9.95 18.92
N GLY A 269 -13.30 -10.32 20.04
CA GLY A 269 -14.59 -11.01 20.06
C GLY A 269 -15.72 -10.18 19.46
N ARG A 270 -15.79 -8.89 19.79
CA ARG A 270 -16.77 -7.95 19.21
C ARG A 270 -16.55 -7.76 17.72
N ALA A 271 -15.30 -7.55 17.29
CA ALA A 271 -15.00 -7.41 15.88
C ALA A 271 -15.43 -8.65 15.09
N TYR A 272 -15.11 -9.84 15.60
CA TYR A 272 -15.53 -11.11 14.99
C TYR A 272 -17.06 -11.22 14.94
N GLY A 273 -17.75 -10.93 16.05
CA GLY A 273 -19.20 -10.96 16.11
C GLY A 273 -19.87 -10.01 15.11
N VAL A 274 -19.44 -8.74 15.08
CA VAL A 274 -20.01 -7.74 14.17
C VAL A 274 -19.76 -8.14 12.71
N LEU A 275 -18.54 -8.53 12.35
CA LEU A 275 -18.23 -8.97 10.97
C LEU A 275 -19.03 -10.21 10.56
N THR A 276 -19.35 -11.11 11.50
CA THR A 276 -20.08 -12.35 11.21
C THR A 276 -21.60 -12.16 11.10
N TYR A 277 -22.17 -11.13 11.76
CA TYR A 277 -23.63 -10.98 11.86
C TYR A 277 -24.20 -9.67 11.33
N ALA A 278 -23.40 -8.61 11.15
CA ALA A 278 -23.91 -7.33 10.66
C ALA A 278 -24.49 -7.47 9.24
N HIS A 279 -25.61 -6.78 8.97
CA HIS A 279 -26.28 -6.78 7.66
C HIS A 279 -25.99 -5.56 6.79
N ALA A 280 -25.43 -4.51 7.36
CA ALA A 280 -24.93 -3.34 6.65
C ALA A 280 -23.67 -2.86 7.36
N MET A 281 -22.64 -2.47 6.60
CA MET A 281 -21.37 -2.05 7.17
C MET A 281 -20.69 -1.00 6.28
N PRO A 282 -20.48 0.24 6.74
CA PRO A 282 -19.70 1.25 6.01
C PRO A 282 -18.23 0.86 5.84
N SER A 283 -17.55 1.41 4.83
CA SER A 283 -16.14 1.08 4.53
C SER A 283 -15.20 1.28 5.72
N LYS A 284 -15.36 2.40 6.44
CA LYS A 284 -14.51 2.74 7.59
C LYS A 284 -14.67 1.74 8.74
N GLU A 285 -15.91 1.34 9.02
CA GLU A 285 -16.20 0.34 10.05
C GLU A 285 -15.61 -1.02 9.67
N ALA A 286 -15.83 -1.46 8.44
CA ALA A 286 -15.26 -2.72 7.93
C ALA A 286 -13.75 -2.77 8.07
N LEU A 287 -13.03 -1.73 7.61
CA LEU A 287 -11.57 -1.68 7.71
C LEU A 287 -11.07 -1.69 9.15
N ASN A 288 -11.75 -0.99 10.06
CA ASN A 288 -11.39 -0.96 11.48
C ASN A 288 -11.60 -2.32 12.14
N LEU A 289 -12.71 -3.01 11.85
CA LEU A 289 -12.99 -4.34 12.41
C LEU A 289 -12.04 -5.40 11.82
N LEU A 290 -11.79 -5.36 10.50
CA LEU A 290 -10.82 -6.25 9.84
C LEU A 290 -9.41 -6.05 10.39
N SER A 291 -9.03 -4.80 10.72
CA SER A 291 -7.78 -4.51 11.42
C SER A 291 -7.69 -5.20 12.78
N VAL A 292 -8.79 -5.25 13.54
CA VAL A 292 -8.81 -5.93 14.84
C VAL A 292 -8.70 -7.45 14.65
N ILE A 293 -9.36 -8.02 13.64
CA ILE A 293 -9.18 -9.44 13.30
C ILE A 293 -7.73 -9.73 12.95
N LYS A 294 -7.11 -8.93 12.08
CA LYS A 294 -5.69 -9.08 11.71
C LYS A 294 -4.76 -9.01 12.93
N LEU A 295 -5.00 -8.08 13.86
CA LEU A 295 -4.28 -8.05 15.15
C LEU A 295 -4.48 -9.35 15.94
N GLY A 296 -5.71 -9.87 15.99
CA GLY A 296 -5.99 -11.17 16.61
C GLY A 296 -5.21 -12.32 15.96
N MET A 297 -5.06 -12.32 14.63
CA MET A 297 -4.25 -13.32 13.92
C MET A 297 -2.79 -13.23 14.32
N ASP A 298 -2.24 -12.01 14.33
CA ASP A 298 -0.83 -11.75 14.71
C ASP A 298 -0.53 -12.13 16.17
N LEU A 299 -1.55 -12.24 17.01
CA LEU A 299 -1.45 -12.61 18.42
C LEU A 299 -1.85 -14.07 18.70
N GLY A 300 -2.11 -14.86 17.66
CA GLY A 300 -2.42 -16.30 17.80
C GLY A 300 -3.87 -16.62 18.13
N ALA A 301 -4.80 -15.66 18.06
CA ALA A 301 -6.23 -15.91 18.27
C ALA A 301 -6.88 -16.70 17.12
N PHE A 302 -6.26 -16.67 15.94
CA PHE A 302 -6.75 -17.33 14.73
C PHE A 302 -5.60 -18.07 14.02
N PRO A 303 -5.90 -19.10 13.22
CA PRO A 303 -4.88 -19.80 12.43
C PRO A 303 -4.25 -18.91 11.35
N GLU A 304 -2.92 -18.95 11.23
CA GLU A 304 -2.14 -18.12 10.28
C GLU A 304 -2.43 -18.47 8.81
N ASP A 305 -2.76 -19.73 8.51
CA ASP A 305 -3.11 -20.21 7.16
C ASP A 305 -4.40 -19.57 6.61
N GLN A 306 -5.19 -18.93 7.46
CA GLN A 306 -6.42 -18.23 7.07
C GLN A 306 -6.18 -16.72 6.80
N ARG A 307 -4.94 -16.21 6.97
CA ARG A 307 -4.64 -14.77 6.88
C ARG A 307 -5.05 -14.16 5.54
N LEU A 308 -4.73 -14.84 4.45
CA LEU A 308 -4.99 -14.33 3.11
C LEU A 308 -6.48 -14.01 2.91
N GLN A 309 -7.38 -14.80 3.49
CA GLN A 309 -8.82 -14.56 3.39
C GLN A 309 -9.25 -13.26 4.06
N ILE A 310 -8.57 -12.84 5.13
CA ILE A 310 -8.81 -11.57 5.83
C ILE A 310 -8.14 -10.42 5.09
N ASP A 311 -6.90 -10.62 4.63
CA ASP A 311 -6.15 -9.60 3.90
C ASP A 311 -6.88 -9.21 2.62
N GLU A 312 -7.40 -10.17 1.85
CA GLU A 312 -8.21 -9.92 0.65
C GLU A 312 -9.45 -9.06 0.91
N LEU A 313 -10.09 -9.19 2.08
CA LEU A 313 -11.26 -8.38 2.43
C LEU A 313 -10.93 -6.88 2.53
N PHE A 314 -9.67 -6.48 2.75
CA PHE A 314 -9.30 -5.06 2.71
C PHE A 314 -9.51 -4.44 1.32
N ILE A 315 -9.40 -5.23 0.25
CA ILE A 315 -9.66 -4.79 -1.14
C ILE A 315 -11.07 -5.14 -1.57
N ASP A 316 -11.50 -6.39 -1.36
CA ASP A 316 -12.78 -6.89 -1.90
C ASP A 316 -13.99 -6.10 -1.36
N THR A 317 -13.82 -5.47 -0.19
CA THR A 317 -14.85 -4.65 0.45
C THR A 317 -14.77 -3.16 0.08
N GLN A 318 -13.82 -2.76 -0.77
CA GLN A 318 -13.73 -1.37 -1.23
C GLN A 318 -14.83 -1.05 -2.26
N PRO A 319 -15.30 0.21 -2.32
CA PRO A 319 -16.44 0.59 -3.15
C PRO A 319 -16.34 0.16 -4.62
N ALA A 320 -15.20 0.35 -5.28
CA ALA A 320 -15.06 0.02 -6.69
C ALA A 320 -14.96 -1.49 -6.92
N HIS A 321 -14.27 -2.23 -6.04
CA HIS A 321 -14.24 -3.69 -6.10
C HIS A 321 -15.61 -4.32 -5.88
N LEU A 322 -16.40 -3.82 -4.93
CA LEU A 322 -17.79 -4.26 -4.69
C LEU A 322 -18.70 -4.05 -5.91
N GLN A 323 -18.58 -2.89 -6.56
CA GLN A 323 -19.35 -2.60 -7.77
C GLN A 323 -18.86 -3.43 -8.96
N LYS A 324 -17.54 -3.68 -9.05
CA LYS A 324 -16.97 -4.48 -10.14
C LYS A 324 -17.35 -5.95 -10.03
N SER A 325 -17.36 -6.51 -8.81
CA SER A 325 -17.72 -7.91 -8.57
C SER A 325 -19.22 -8.16 -8.74
N SER A 326 -20.07 -7.23 -8.34
CA SER A 326 -21.53 -7.33 -8.53
C SER A 326 -22.00 -7.01 -9.95
N GLN A 327 -21.14 -6.40 -10.78
CA GLN A 327 -21.47 -5.88 -12.12
C GLN A 327 -22.65 -4.89 -12.11
N GLN A 328 -22.92 -4.25 -10.97
CA GLN A 328 -24.05 -3.34 -10.77
C GLN A 328 -23.58 -1.98 -10.27
N LYS A 329 -24.35 -0.94 -10.61
CA LYS A 329 -24.16 0.39 -10.04
C LYS A 329 -24.86 0.44 -8.70
N LEU A 330 -24.08 0.44 -7.62
CA LEU A 330 -24.59 0.40 -6.25
C LEU A 330 -24.54 1.80 -5.62
N ASN A 331 -25.61 2.20 -4.95
CA ASN A 331 -25.63 3.37 -4.07
C ASN A 331 -24.88 3.08 -2.74
N ALA A 332 -24.79 4.07 -1.84
CA ALA A 332 -24.04 3.89 -0.59
C ALA A 332 -24.58 2.78 0.31
N GLU A 333 -25.89 2.72 0.49
CA GLU A 333 -26.57 1.72 1.33
C GLU A 333 -26.45 0.32 0.73
N GLU A 334 -26.65 0.19 -0.58
CA GLU A 334 -26.48 -1.08 -1.31
C GLU A 334 -25.04 -1.60 -1.21
N ARG A 335 -24.04 -0.72 -1.27
CA ARG A 335 -22.63 -1.09 -1.04
C ARG A 335 -22.40 -1.57 0.38
N ASP A 336 -23.01 -0.93 1.37
CA ASP A 336 -22.87 -1.31 2.77
C ASP A 336 -23.51 -2.66 3.07
N TYR A 337 -24.66 -2.96 2.44
CA TYR A 337 -25.28 -4.28 2.49
C TYR A 337 -24.42 -5.37 1.82
N LEU A 338 -23.98 -5.12 0.58
CA LEU A 338 -23.15 -6.08 -0.17
C LEU A 338 -21.82 -6.33 0.53
N ARG A 339 -21.20 -5.29 1.08
CA ARG A 339 -19.98 -5.39 1.89
C ARG A 339 -20.18 -6.35 3.05
N ALA A 340 -21.21 -6.11 3.85
CA ALA A 340 -21.52 -6.94 5.00
C ALA A 340 -21.80 -8.38 4.55
N GLN A 341 -22.54 -8.58 3.45
CA GLN A 341 -22.79 -9.91 2.90
C GLN A 341 -21.49 -10.65 2.52
N ILE A 342 -20.60 -10.02 1.75
CA ILE A 342 -19.33 -10.64 1.34
C ILE A 342 -18.47 -11.00 2.54
N ILE A 343 -18.40 -10.13 3.55
CA ILE A 343 -17.67 -10.40 4.79
C ILE A 343 -18.29 -11.61 5.52
N ARG A 344 -19.61 -11.64 5.70
CA ARG A 344 -20.29 -12.78 6.37
C ARG A 344 -20.07 -14.09 5.62
N ASP A 345 -20.19 -14.06 4.29
CA ASP A 345 -20.01 -15.25 3.45
C ASP A 345 -18.57 -15.78 3.55
N ARG A 346 -17.57 -14.89 3.59
CA ARG A 346 -16.17 -15.25 3.79
C ARG A 346 -15.92 -15.82 5.19
N LEU A 347 -16.51 -15.21 6.22
CA LEU A 347 -16.32 -15.63 7.62
C LEU A 347 -17.18 -16.82 8.05
N LYS A 348 -18.13 -17.27 7.24
CA LYS A 348 -19.02 -18.40 7.56
C LYS A 348 -18.27 -19.68 7.90
N ILE A 349 -17.13 -19.92 7.25
CA ILE A 349 -16.24 -21.07 7.47
C ILE A 349 -14.98 -20.71 8.25
N PHE A 350 -14.83 -19.44 8.64
CA PHE A 350 -13.64 -18.95 9.35
C PHE A 350 -13.75 -19.30 10.85
N PRO A 351 -12.68 -19.82 11.47
CA PRO A 351 -12.71 -20.27 12.85
C PRO A 351 -13.04 -19.12 13.82
N LYS A 352 -13.71 -19.47 14.92
CA LYS A 352 -13.92 -18.54 16.04
C LYS A 352 -12.58 -18.21 16.71
N PRO A 353 -12.44 -17.02 17.31
CA PRO A 353 -11.22 -16.67 18.04
C PRO A 353 -10.97 -17.63 19.20
N ASP A 354 -9.76 -18.17 19.29
CA ASP A 354 -9.28 -19.00 20.39
C ASP A 354 -8.35 -18.18 21.29
N ILE A 355 -8.96 -17.50 22.25
CA ILE A 355 -8.26 -16.61 23.19
C ILE A 355 -7.25 -17.37 24.07
N SER A 356 -7.45 -18.67 24.30
CA SER A 356 -6.56 -19.47 25.14
C SER A 356 -5.16 -19.63 24.55
N LYS A 357 -5.05 -19.62 23.23
CA LYS A 357 -3.77 -19.70 22.49
C LYS A 357 -2.95 -18.41 22.56
N MET A 358 -3.61 -17.27 22.70
CA MET A 358 -2.92 -15.98 22.85
C MET A 358 -2.12 -15.89 24.17
N VAL A 359 -2.59 -16.58 25.22
CA VAL A 359 -2.01 -16.51 26.57
C VAL A 359 -0.81 -17.45 26.75
N THR A 360 -0.72 -18.51 25.95
CA THR A 360 0.27 -19.59 26.14
C THR A 360 1.61 -19.30 25.48
N GLU A 361 1.65 -18.54 24.38
CA GLU A 361 2.91 -18.22 23.68
C GLU A 361 3.74 -17.14 24.37
N SER A 362 3.13 -16.30 25.22
CA SER A 362 3.83 -15.24 25.95
C SER A 362 4.54 -15.74 27.23
N GLY A 363 4.33 -17.00 27.63
CA GLY A 363 4.91 -17.61 28.85
C GLY A 363 6.25 -18.34 28.68
N ASN A 364 6.66 -18.70 27.45
CA ASN A 364 7.81 -19.58 27.20
C ASN A 364 9.14 -18.86 26.89
N GLY A 365 9.20 -17.53 27.01
CA GLY A 365 10.40 -16.73 26.69
C GLY A 365 11.42 -16.53 27.82
N LEU A 366 11.19 -17.05 29.04
CA LEU A 366 11.97 -16.68 30.23
C LEU A 366 12.31 -17.86 31.16
N THR A 367 12.86 -18.97 30.66
CA THR A 367 13.58 -19.93 31.52
C THR A 367 14.69 -20.69 30.77
N ASN A 368 15.78 -20.00 30.41
CA ASN A 368 17.07 -20.67 30.24
C ASN A 368 17.96 -20.24 31.40
N GLY A 369 17.90 -21.02 32.49
CA GLY A 369 18.88 -20.94 33.57
C GLY A 369 20.28 -21.34 33.06
N PRO A 370 21.36 -20.86 33.71
CA PRO A 370 22.71 -21.14 33.25
C PRO A 370 23.02 -22.64 33.38
N PRO A 371 23.83 -23.22 32.49
CA PRO A 371 24.22 -24.61 32.59
C PRO A 371 25.08 -24.79 33.85
N SER A 372 24.64 -25.70 34.71
CA SER A 372 25.41 -26.21 35.84
C SER A 372 26.65 -26.95 35.32
N ASN A 373 27.83 -26.51 35.78
CA ASN A 373 29.08 -27.25 35.65
C ASN A 373 29.00 -28.54 36.46
N GLU A 374 29.16 -29.68 35.79
CA GLU A 374 29.86 -30.88 36.30
C GLU A 374 30.69 -31.49 35.18
#